data_AF-A0A383AIA6-F1
#
_entry.id   AF-A0A383AIA6-F1
#
_cell.length_a   1.000
_cell.length_b   1.000
_cell.length_c   1.000
_cell.angle_alpha   90.00
_cell.angle_beta   90.00
_cell.angle_gamma   90.00
#
_symmetry.space_group_name_H-M   'P 1'
#
loop_
_entity.id
_entity.type
_entity.pdbx_description
1 polymer ?
#
loop_
_entity_poly.entity_id
_entity_poly.type
_entity_poly.pdbx_seq_one_letter_code
_entity_poly.pdbx_strand_id
1 'polypeptide(L)'
;MDMAGKIKEITTSLGIGFIYKTSFDKANRTSLKGKRGAGLEQSLPIFDKIKKELNVPILTDIHNIEQCAVVAKHVDVLQIPAFLCRQTDLLIAAAKTKKIINVKKGQFLAPWDMVNVTKKISDSGNN
;
A
#
# COMPACT_ATOMS: atom_id res chain seq x y z
N MET A 1 15.36 10.60 3.30
CA MET A 1 14.68 11.13 4.50
C MET A 1 14.02 12.47 4.27
N ASP A 2 14.64 13.36 3.47
CA ASP A 2 14.20 14.75 3.30
C ASP A 2 12.68 14.91 3.05
N MET A 3 12.13 14.28 2.01
CA MET A 3 10.70 14.43 1.68
C MET A 3 9.75 13.94 2.79
N ALA A 4 9.96 12.74 3.33
CA ALA A 4 9.10 12.19 4.38
C ALA A 4 9.18 13.02 5.68
N GLY A 5 10.38 13.51 6.03
CA GLY A 5 10.60 14.39 7.18
C GLY A 5 9.89 15.74 7.03
N LYS A 6 10.02 16.38 5.87
CA LYS A 6 9.35 17.66 5.59
C LYS A 6 7.84 17.56 5.60
N ILE A 7 7.27 16.50 5.03
CA ILE A 7 5.81 16.30 5.10
C ILE A 7 5.36 16.03 6.54
N LYS A 8 6.15 15.28 7.33
CA LYS A 8 5.88 15.08 8.76
C LYS A 8 5.86 16.42 9.52
N GLU A 9 6.86 17.28 9.32
CA GLU A 9 6.92 18.60 9.95
C GLU A 9 5.65 19.42 9.68
N ILE A 10 5.22 19.49 8.40
CA ILE A 10 4.03 20.23 7.96
C ILE A 10 2.75 19.63 8.56
N THR A 11 2.58 18.31 8.48
CA THR A 11 1.36 17.66 8.99
C THR A 11 1.26 17.76 10.51
N THR A 12 2.38 17.70 11.22
CA THR A 12 2.45 17.89 12.67
C THR A 12 2.04 19.31 13.07
N SER A 13 2.57 20.34 12.40
CA SER A 13 2.23 21.73 12.73
C SER A 13 0.75 22.08 12.48
N LEU A 14 0.11 21.36 11.55
CA LEU A 14 -1.30 21.52 11.22
C LEU A 14 -2.23 20.57 12.01
N GLY A 15 -1.69 19.67 12.84
CA GLY A 15 -2.49 18.68 13.57
C GLY A 15 -3.16 17.62 12.67
N ILE A 16 -2.60 17.35 11.48
CA ILE A 16 -3.14 16.41 10.51
C ILE A 16 -2.47 15.04 10.66
N GLY A 17 -3.26 13.96 10.73
CA GLY A 17 -2.74 12.59 10.73
C GLY A 17 -1.99 12.25 9.45
N PHE A 18 -0.82 11.63 9.57
CA PHE A 18 0.08 11.38 8.45
C PHE A 18 0.46 9.91 8.31
N ILE A 19 0.32 9.38 7.09
CA ILE A 19 0.83 8.08 6.66
C ILE A 19 1.73 8.33 5.45
N TYR A 20 3.00 7.94 5.51
CA TYR A 20 3.90 8.12 4.38
C TYR A 20 3.69 7.03 3.34
N LYS A 21 3.46 7.45 2.09
CA LYS A 21 3.24 6.55 0.96
C LYS A 21 4.39 6.62 -0.03
N THR A 22 4.93 5.47 -0.39
CA THR A 22 5.77 5.35 -1.59
C THR A 22 5.59 3.97 -2.25
N SER A 23 5.94 3.85 -3.53
CA SER A 23 5.89 2.58 -4.28
C SER A 23 7.29 2.02 -4.46
N PHE A 24 7.50 0.73 -4.23
CA PHE A 24 8.74 0.05 -4.61
C PHE A 24 8.81 -0.28 -6.10
N ASP A 25 7.63 -0.42 -6.74
CA ASP A 25 7.47 -0.71 -8.16
C ASP A 25 6.26 0.03 -8.75
N LYS A 26 6.37 0.47 -10.00
CA LYS A 26 5.29 0.98 -10.84
C LYS A 26 4.99 -0.09 -11.89
N ALA A 27 4.29 -1.15 -11.47
CA ALA A 27 4.07 -2.34 -12.31
C ALA A 27 3.18 -2.10 -13.55
N ASN A 28 2.48 -0.96 -13.61
CA ASN A 28 1.48 -0.64 -14.63
C ASN A 28 1.89 0.54 -15.54
N ARG A 29 3.19 0.74 -15.77
CA ARG A 29 3.67 1.74 -16.74
C ARG A 29 3.25 1.33 -18.15
N THR A 30 2.76 2.29 -18.93
CA THR A 30 2.39 2.09 -20.35
C THR A 30 3.60 1.77 -21.23
N SER A 31 4.80 2.26 -20.87
CA SER A 31 6.05 2.04 -21.60
C SER A 31 7.02 1.18 -20.80
N LEU A 32 7.62 0.20 -21.47
CA LEU A 32 8.69 -0.64 -20.93
C LEU A 32 9.94 0.17 -20.55
N LYS A 33 10.17 1.33 -21.16
CA LYS A 33 11.30 2.23 -20.84
C LYS A 33 11.05 3.08 -19.59
N GLY A 34 9.84 3.02 -19.01
CA GLY A 34 9.50 3.80 -17.83
C GLY A 34 10.22 3.32 -16.57
N LYS A 35 10.83 4.25 -15.80
CA LYS A 35 11.40 3.94 -14.49
C LYS A 35 10.34 3.28 -13.57
N ARG A 36 10.64 2.08 -13.07
CA ARG A 36 9.70 1.29 -12.27
C ARG A 36 9.89 1.48 -10.77
N GLY A 37 11.09 1.74 -10.29
CA GLY A 37 11.39 1.95 -8.88
C GLY A 37 12.73 1.33 -8.52
N ALA A 38 13.03 1.28 -7.22
CA ALA A 38 14.23 0.59 -6.72
C ALA A 38 14.05 -0.94 -6.68
N GLY A 39 12.83 -1.43 -6.90
CA GLY A 39 12.50 -2.85 -6.74
C GLY A 39 12.21 -3.21 -5.28
N LEU A 40 11.68 -4.42 -5.09
CA LEU A 40 11.18 -4.85 -3.78
C LEU A 40 12.31 -4.92 -2.74
N GLU A 41 13.34 -5.73 -2.98
CA GLU A 41 14.42 -6.00 -2.02
C GLU A 41 15.14 -4.74 -1.54
N GLN A 42 15.42 -3.80 -2.44
CA GLN A 42 16.07 -2.54 -2.09
C GLN A 42 15.15 -1.59 -1.30
N SER A 43 13.83 -1.71 -1.48
CA SER A 43 12.86 -0.82 -0.84
C SER A 43 12.47 -1.25 0.57
N LEU A 44 12.48 -2.54 0.89
CA LEU A 44 12.14 -3.05 2.23
C LEU A 44 12.97 -2.40 3.36
N PRO A 45 14.33 -2.36 3.31
CA PRO A 45 15.11 -1.72 4.36
C PRO A 45 14.90 -0.20 4.41
N ILE A 46 14.49 0.42 3.30
CA ILE A 46 14.14 1.84 3.27
C ILE A 46 12.83 2.08 4.05
N PHE A 47 11.84 1.21 3.93
CA PHE A 47 10.60 1.31 4.71
C PHE A 47 10.87 1.20 6.21
N ASP A 48 11.66 0.21 6.62
CA ASP A 48 12.06 0.03 8.03
C ASP A 48 12.80 1.26 8.56
N LYS A 49 13.73 1.79 7.77
CA LYS A 49 14.49 2.98 8.11
C LYS A 49 13.60 4.20 8.31
N ILE A 50 12.70 4.49 7.36
CA ILE A 50 11.77 5.63 7.47
C ILE A 50 10.88 5.47 8.70
N LYS A 51 10.33 4.27 8.91
CA LYS A 51 9.47 3.98 10.06
C LYS A 51 10.20 4.20 11.38
N LYS A 52 11.44 3.70 11.50
CA LYS A 52 12.28 3.84 12.70
C LYS A 52 12.67 5.29 12.97
N GLU A 53 13.13 6.01 11.96
CA GLU A 53 13.69 7.35 12.13
C GLU A 53 12.62 8.43 12.26
N LEU A 54 11.52 8.30 11.52
CA LEU A 54 10.47 9.31 11.50
C LEU A 54 9.27 8.95 12.38
N ASN A 55 9.14 7.70 12.83
CA ASN A 55 8.00 7.21 13.62
C ASN A 55 6.65 7.56 12.98
N VAL A 56 6.53 7.27 11.68
CA VAL A 56 5.29 7.47 10.90
C VAL A 56 4.82 6.14 10.31
N PRO A 57 3.51 5.88 10.24
CA PRO A 57 2.99 4.71 9.55
C PRO A 57 3.34 4.73 8.06
N ILE A 58 3.64 3.56 7.50
CA ILE A 58 4.03 3.41 6.10
C ILE A 58 2.94 2.70 5.30
N LEU A 59 2.70 3.18 4.08
CA LEU A 59 1.79 2.58 3.11
C LEU A 59 2.51 2.34 1.78
N THR A 60 2.35 1.14 1.21
CA THR A 60 2.84 0.82 -0.15
C THR A 60 1.87 -0.08 -0.90
N ASP A 61 1.96 -0.07 -2.23
CA ASP A 61 1.14 -0.90 -3.11
C ASP A 61 1.76 -2.27 -3.38
N ILE A 62 0.92 -3.30 -3.36
CA ILE A 62 1.27 -4.67 -3.78
C ILE A 62 0.61 -5.00 -5.12
N HIS A 63 1.25 -5.88 -5.89
CA HIS A 63 0.88 -6.20 -7.26
C HIS A 63 0.62 -7.71 -7.48
N ASN A 64 1.05 -8.56 -6.54
CA ASN A 64 0.79 -10.00 -6.55
C ASN A 64 0.69 -10.56 -5.11
N ILE A 65 0.34 -11.85 -5.01
CA ILE A 65 0.04 -12.53 -3.74
C ILE A 65 1.30 -12.69 -2.89
N GLU A 66 2.42 -13.02 -3.51
CA GLU A 66 3.70 -13.30 -2.86
C GLU A 66 4.22 -12.04 -2.13
N GLN A 67 3.99 -10.87 -2.71
CA GLN A 67 4.35 -9.59 -2.10
C GLN A 67 3.62 -9.31 -0.78
N CYS A 68 2.41 -9.86 -0.56
CA CYS A 68 1.62 -9.57 0.64
C CYS A 68 2.39 -9.89 1.93
N ALA A 69 2.88 -11.13 2.05
CA ALA A 69 3.54 -11.60 3.27
C ALA A 69 4.92 -10.95 3.47
N VAL A 70 5.62 -10.64 2.38
CA VAL A 70 6.94 -9.99 2.43
C VAL A 70 6.77 -8.54 2.87
N VAL A 71 5.95 -7.76 2.16
CA VAL A 71 5.78 -6.32 2.38
C VAL A 71 5.12 -6.04 3.73
N ALA A 72 4.17 -6.87 4.18
CA ALA A 72 3.47 -6.68 5.46
C ALA A 72 4.42 -6.61 6.67
N LYS A 73 5.61 -7.22 6.61
CA LYS A 73 6.59 -7.15 7.71
C LYS A 73 7.16 -5.74 7.90
N HIS A 74 7.15 -4.92 6.85
CA HIS A 74 7.85 -3.63 6.80
C HIS A 74 6.91 -2.42 6.78
N VAL A 75 5.62 -2.62 6.51
CA VAL A 75 4.64 -1.53 6.38
C VAL A 75 3.44 -1.72 7.30
N ASP A 76 2.67 -0.65 7.49
CA ASP A 76 1.47 -0.61 8.32
C ASP A 76 0.20 -0.81 7.49
N VAL A 77 0.22 -0.33 6.25
CA VAL A 77 -0.92 -0.41 5.33
C VAL A 77 -0.50 -1.02 3.99
N LEU A 78 -1.22 -2.07 3.58
CA LEU A 78 -1.11 -2.64 2.23
C LEU A 78 -2.13 -1.96 1.31
N GLN A 79 -1.67 -1.46 0.17
CA GLN A 79 -2.55 -0.82 -0.80
C GLN A 79 -2.79 -1.69 -2.01
N ILE A 80 -4.06 -1.88 -2.38
CA ILE A 80 -4.46 -2.57 -3.61
C ILE A 80 -4.62 -1.54 -4.74
N PRO A 81 -3.86 -1.66 -5.85
CA PRO A 81 -4.01 -0.80 -7.02
C PRO A 81 -5.41 -0.87 -7.64
N ALA A 82 -5.85 0.23 -8.28
CA ALA A 82 -7.19 0.35 -8.83
C ALA A 82 -7.53 -0.75 -9.84
N PHE A 83 -6.59 -1.10 -10.73
CA PHE A 83 -6.78 -2.17 -11.71
C PHE A 83 -6.85 -3.57 -11.09
N LEU A 84 -6.38 -3.73 -9.85
CA LEU A 84 -6.35 -5.01 -9.14
C LEU A 84 -7.45 -5.14 -8.07
N CYS A 85 -8.34 -4.15 -7.95
CA CYS A 85 -9.36 -4.10 -6.88
C CYS A 85 -10.39 -5.25 -6.92
N ARG A 86 -10.46 -6.02 -8.01
CA ARG A 86 -11.35 -7.20 -8.14
C ARG A 86 -10.61 -8.55 -8.04
N GLN A 87 -9.29 -8.56 -7.91
CA GLN A 87 -8.49 -9.79 -7.89
C GLN A 87 -8.68 -10.50 -6.54
N THR A 88 -9.61 -11.46 -6.51
CA THR A 88 -10.04 -12.14 -5.28
C THR A 88 -8.86 -12.69 -4.48
N ASP A 89 -7.93 -13.39 -5.15
CA ASP A 89 -6.80 -14.02 -4.47
C ASP A 89 -5.84 -13.00 -3.84
N LEU A 90 -5.64 -11.86 -4.51
CA LEU A 90 -4.84 -10.76 -3.96
C LEU A 90 -5.50 -10.14 -2.72
N LEU A 91 -6.82 -9.94 -2.75
CA LEU A 91 -7.58 -9.41 -1.62
C LEU A 91 -7.55 -10.38 -0.42
N ILE A 92 -7.74 -11.67 -0.67
CA ILE A 92 -7.66 -12.72 0.36
C ILE A 92 -6.24 -12.78 0.94
N ALA A 93 -5.21 -12.75 0.09
CA ALA A 93 -3.83 -12.78 0.53
C ALA A 93 -3.47 -11.56 1.39
N ALA A 94 -3.89 -10.36 0.97
CA ALA A 94 -3.72 -9.15 1.76
C ALA A 94 -4.48 -9.27 3.11
N ALA A 95 -5.72 -9.76 3.10
CA ALA A 95 -6.53 -9.95 4.30
C ALA A 95 -5.85 -10.87 5.32
N LYS A 96 -5.26 -11.98 4.87
CA LYS A 96 -4.52 -12.93 5.71
C LYS A 96 -3.33 -12.32 6.46
N THR A 97 -2.78 -11.19 5.99
CA THR A 97 -1.68 -10.51 6.69
C THR A 97 -2.11 -9.77 7.96
N LYS A 98 -3.42 -9.58 8.18
CA LYS A 98 -4.01 -8.78 9.27
C LYS A 98 -3.54 -7.32 9.33
N LYS A 99 -2.93 -6.81 8.26
CA LYS A 99 -2.62 -5.39 8.11
C LYS A 99 -3.86 -4.61 7.70
N ILE A 100 -3.81 -3.29 7.88
CA ILE A 100 -4.79 -2.38 7.30
C ILE A 100 -4.68 -2.47 5.78
N ILE A 101 -5.82 -2.51 5.08
CA ILE A 101 -5.87 -2.63 3.63
C ILE A 101 -6.55 -1.40 3.04
N ASN A 102 -5.82 -0.65 2.21
CA ASN A 102 -6.34 0.48 1.45
C ASN A 102 -6.62 0.06 0.01
N VAL A 103 -7.89 -0.09 -0.37
CA VAL A 103 -8.24 -0.45 -1.75
C VAL A 103 -8.54 0.79 -2.58
N LYS A 104 -7.77 0.99 -3.65
CA LYS A 104 -8.13 2.00 -4.65
C LYS A 104 -9.32 1.50 -5.47
N LYS A 105 -10.42 2.27 -5.51
CA LYS A 105 -11.56 1.97 -6.39
C LYS A 105 -11.11 1.93 -7.85
N GLY A 106 -11.44 0.85 -8.56
CA GLY A 106 -11.25 0.75 -10.00
C GLY A 106 -11.97 1.88 -10.74
N GLN A 107 -11.36 2.37 -11.81
CA GLN A 107 -11.98 3.38 -12.69
C GLN A 107 -13.25 2.84 -13.36
N PHE A 108 -13.34 1.52 -13.49
CA PHE A 108 -14.46 0.76 -14.06
C PHE A 108 -15.52 0.33 -13.03
N LEU A 109 -15.43 0.76 -11.77
CA LEU A 109 -16.38 0.39 -10.71
C LEU A 109 -17.24 1.57 -10.28
N ALA A 110 -18.54 1.30 -10.09
CA ALA A 110 -19.43 2.22 -9.41
C ALA A 110 -19.17 2.20 -7.88
N PRO A 111 -19.58 3.25 -7.14
CA PRO A 111 -19.37 3.30 -5.69
C PRO A 111 -19.97 2.10 -4.93
N TRP A 112 -21.18 1.67 -5.28
CA TRP A 112 -21.87 0.56 -4.60
C TRP A 112 -21.21 -0.81 -4.82
N ASP A 113 -20.46 -0.98 -5.90
CA ASP A 113 -19.72 -2.23 -6.16
C ASP A 113 -18.59 -2.46 -5.15
N MET A 114 -18.07 -1.38 -4.53
CA MET A 114 -16.97 -1.48 -3.57
C MET A 114 -17.37 -2.21 -2.27
N VAL A 115 -18.66 -2.28 -1.95
CA VAL A 115 -19.16 -3.07 -0.80
C VAL A 115 -18.76 -4.54 -0.94
N ASN A 116 -18.79 -5.09 -2.17
CA ASN A 116 -18.37 -6.47 -2.41
C ASN A 116 -16.86 -6.65 -2.25
N VAL A 117 -16.07 -5.61 -2.55
CA VAL A 117 -14.62 -5.63 -2.39
C VAL A 117 -14.23 -5.61 -0.92
N THR A 118 -14.88 -4.75 -0.12
CA THR A 118 -14.64 -4.72 1.34
C THR A 118 -15.12 -6.00 2.00
N LYS A 119 -16.26 -6.57 1.58
CA LYS A 119 -16.75 -7.86 2.09
C LYS A 119 -15.78 -9.01 1.86
N LYS A 120 -15.15 -9.10 0.68
CA LYS A 120 -14.11 -10.13 0.44
C LYS A 120 -12.97 -10.06 1.45
N ILE A 121 -12.59 -8.86 1.87
CA ILE A 121 -11.53 -8.66 2.87
C ILE A 121 -12.02 -9.06 4.27
N SER A 122 -13.20 -8.58 4.68
CA SER A 122 -13.77 -8.89 6.00
C SER A 122 -14.11 -10.37 6.17
N ASP A 123 -14.72 -10.99 5.15
CA ASP A 123 -15.10 -12.41 5.15
C ASP A 123 -13.86 -13.33 5.13
N SER A 124 -12.70 -12.79 4.72
CA SER A 124 -11.38 -13.44 4.83
C SER A 124 -10.71 -13.21 6.20
N GLY A 125 -11.44 -12.63 7.15
CA GLY A 125 -11.06 -12.47 8.54
C GLY A 125 -10.27 -11.19 8.86
N ASN A 126 -10.33 -10.14 8.04
CA ASN A 126 -9.66 -8.86 8.32
C ASN A 126 -10.70 -7.73 8.40
N ASN A 127 -11.02 -7.31 9.64
CA ASN A 127 -12.08 -6.36 9.96
C ASN A 127 -11.58 -4.91 9.99
#